data_AF-A0A0C2BER1-F1
#
_entry.id   AF-A0A0C2BER1-F1
#
_cell.length_a   1.000
_cell.length_b   1.000
_cell.length_c   1.000
_cell.angle_alpha   90.00
_cell.angle_beta   90.00
_cell.angle_gamma   90.00
#
_symmetry.space_group_name_H-M   'P 1'
#
loop_
_entity.id
_entity.type
_entity.pdbx_description
1 polymer ?
#
loop_
_entity_poly.entity_id
_entity_poly.type
_entity_poly.pdbx_seq_one_letter_code
_entity_poly.pdbx_strand_id
1 'polypeptide(L)'
;MGGVMIGGVVMKSQATKSTKDPVVRIELNHLNGQLPNLDLFNSVVRIAGKGKFALHSTVYGVRDIEQGGSDWHMLVPLRAMYTQAFVAVEGIHSVMGKYGVQAVTVAVPPLVSYPLRHSTRLLEAIARSLNNVLERFHQSYFLYILASTDNFVSIAYFMPIIGGVLLPLLMFAYRDWTYLTSLTVPRTWLLMHAIGLCTWMAATKYFAEYGENAKNDVIFLGLSMMVPWGLIMPT
;
A
#
# COMPACT_ATOMS: atom_id res chain seq x y z
N MET A 1 -23.41 17.13 17.15
CA MET A 1 -22.80 16.07 16.36
C MET A 1 -21.56 16.64 15.68
N GLY A 2 -20.37 16.17 16.02
CA GLY A 2 -19.14 16.65 15.38
C GLY A 2 -19.06 16.12 13.96
N GLY A 3 -18.92 17.01 12.97
CA GLY A 3 -18.54 16.61 11.62
C GLY A 3 -17.17 15.93 11.67
N VAL A 4 -17.01 14.84 10.91
CA VAL A 4 -15.72 14.14 10.77
C VAL A 4 -15.26 14.28 9.33
N MET A 5 -13.99 14.61 9.12
CA MET A 5 -13.39 14.59 7.79
C MET A 5 -13.19 13.14 7.35
N ILE A 6 -13.88 12.74 6.28
CA ILE A 6 -13.88 11.36 5.80
C ILE A 6 -12.89 11.18 4.64
N GLY A 7 -12.65 12.24 3.85
CA GLY A 7 -11.69 12.20 2.77
C GLY A 7 -11.14 13.57 2.39
N GLY A 8 -10.05 13.54 1.62
CA GLY A 8 -9.32 14.72 1.16
C GLY A 8 -8.76 14.54 -0.24
N VAL A 9 -8.53 15.66 -0.92
CA VAL A 9 -7.83 15.68 -2.20
C VAL A 9 -6.76 16.76 -2.16
N VAL A 10 -5.56 16.40 -2.58
CA VAL A 10 -4.43 17.34 -2.69
C VAL A 10 -4.13 17.53 -4.16
N MET A 11 -4.04 18.78 -4.61
CA MET A 11 -3.58 19.08 -5.97
C MET A 11 -2.09 19.37 -5.96
N LYS A 12 -1.38 18.81 -6.94
CA LYS A 12 0.03 19.07 -7.23
C LYS A 12 0.17 19.38 -8.72
N SER A 13 1.00 20.34 -9.10
CA SER A 13 1.33 20.55 -10.52
C SER A 13 2.59 19.76 -10.87
N GLN A 14 2.57 19.07 -12.00
CA GLN A 14 3.75 18.39 -12.51
C GLN A 14 4.72 19.39 -13.15
N ALA A 15 6.00 19.34 -12.76
CA ALA A 15 7.07 20.14 -13.36
C ALA A 15 7.65 19.53 -14.65
N THR A 16 7.23 18.32 -15.02
CA THR A 16 7.79 17.57 -16.16
C THR A 16 7.41 18.17 -17.51
N LYS A 17 8.36 18.17 -18.44
CA LYS A 17 8.21 18.73 -19.80
C LYS A 17 6.96 18.19 -20.50
N SER A 18 6.23 19.13 -21.08
CA SER A 18 5.03 18.96 -21.89
C SER A 18 5.13 17.77 -22.86
N THR A 19 4.46 16.68 -22.54
CA THR A 19 4.01 15.70 -23.53
C THR A 19 2.85 16.28 -24.33
N LYS A 20 2.63 15.76 -25.55
CA LYS A 20 1.57 16.22 -26.47
C LYS A 20 0.17 16.15 -25.85
N ASP A 21 -0.04 15.19 -24.94
CA ASP A 21 -1.32 14.96 -24.28
C ASP A 21 -1.27 15.29 -22.78
N PRO A 22 -2.30 16.00 -22.26
CA PRO A 22 -2.40 16.33 -20.84
C PRO A 22 -2.81 15.10 -20.04
N VAL A 23 -1.86 14.58 -19.24
CA VAL A 23 -2.07 13.41 -18.38
C VAL A 23 -2.14 13.82 -16.92
N VAL A 24 -3.13 13.28 -16.19
CA VAL A 24 -3.23 13.41 -14.74
C VAL A 24 -2.56 12.22 -14.09
N ARG A 25 -1.65 12.44 -13.15
CA ARG A 25 -1.06 11.36 -12.35
C ARG A 25 -1.73 11.33 -10.99
N ILE A 26 -2.14 10.15 -10.54
CA ILE A 26 -2.74 9.94 -9.23
C ILE A 26 -1.70 9.26 -8.35
N GLU A 27 -1.33 9.93 -7.27
CA GLU A 27 -0.45 9.46 -6.20
C GLU A 27 -1.38 9.06 -5.03
N LEU A 28 -1.22 7.84 -4.51
CA LEU A 28 -2.22 7.22 -3.65
C LEU A 28 -1.66 6.54 -2.41
N ASN A 29 -0.36 6.22 -2.33
CA ASN A 29 0.15 5.45 -1.21
C ASN A 29 0.15 6.27 0.09
N HIS A 30 -0.58 5.78 1.09
CA HIS A 30 -0.49 6.18 2.49
C HIS A 30 0.82 5.71 3.13
N LEU A 31 1.02 6.06 4.41
CA LEU A 31 2.23 5.74 5.14
C LEU A 31 2.53 4.24 5.02
N ASN A 32 3.80 3.91 4.73
CA ASN A 32 4.29 2.54 4.60
C ASN A 32 3.49 1.69 3.59
N GLY A 33 3.04 2.30 2.49
CA GLY A 33 2.32 1.60 1.44
C GLY A 33 0.89 1.22 1.78
N GLN A 34 0.31 1.75 2.85
CA GLN A 34 -1.12 1.62 3.11
C GLN A 34 -1.91 2.22 1.93
N LEU A 35 -3.06 1.64 1.61
CA LEU A 35 -3.86 2.08 0.48
C LEU A 35 -5.12 2.84 0.92
N PRO A 36 -5.53 3.85 0.12
CA PRO A 36 -6.79 4.51 0.32
C PRO A 36 -7.93 3.56 0.00
N ASN A 37 -9.12 4.02 0.35
CA ASN A 37 -10.30 3.36 -0.11
C ASN A 37 -10.40 3.33 -1.66
N LEU A 38 -10.65 2.15 -2.25
CA LEU A 38 -10.69 1.98 -3.71
C LEU A 38 -11.78 2.83 -4.38
N ASP A 39 -12.92 3.04 -3.74
CA ASP A 39 -14.01 3.87 -4.29
C ASP A 39 -13.61 5.35 -4.44
N LEU A 40 -12.76 5.85 -3.54
CA LEU A 40 -12.20 7.20 -3.66
C LEU A 40 -11.35 7.29 -4.92
N PHE A 41 -10.44 6.33 -5.10
CA PHE A 41 -9.59 6.25 -6.28
C PHE A 41 -10.41 6.15 -7.58
N ASN A 42 -11.36 5.21 -7.63
CA ASN A 42 -12.23 5.00 -8.80
C ASN A 42 -13.05 6.25 -9.14
N SER A 43 -13.58 6.95 -8.13
CA SER A 43 -14.33 8.19 -8.33
C SER A 43 -13.46 9.28 -8.95
N VAL A 44 -12.22 9.44 -8.47
CA VAL A 44 -11.27 10.40 -9.01
C VAL A 44 -10.89 10.06 -10.45
N VAL A 45 -10.57 8.80 -10.75
CA VAL A 45 -10.30 8.32 -12.13
C VAL A 45 -11.49 8.61 -13.04
N ARG A 46 -12.70 8.27 -12.59
CA ARG A 46 -13.93 8.46 -13.37
C ARG A 46 -14.25 9.92 -13.65
N ILE A 47 -14.02 10.81 -12.67
CA ILE A 47 -14.21 12.26 -12.82
C ILE A 47 -13.15 12.86 -13.76
N ALA A 48 -11.90 12.41 -13.67
CA ALA A 48 -10.83 12.89 -14.54
C ALA A 48 -11.03 12.43 -16.00
N GLY A 49 -11.39 11.16 -16.20
CA GLY A 49 -11.50 10.54 -17.52
C GLY A 49 -12.82 10.82 -18.24
N LYS A 50 -13.93 11.07 -17.54
CA LYS A 50 -15.25 11.28 -18.18
C LYS A 50 -15.67 12.75 -18.24
N GLY A 51 -16.44 13.09 -19.27
CA GLY A 51 -17.15 14.37 -19.36
C GLY A 51 -16.25 15.54 -19.79
N LYS A 52 -16.28 16.63 -19.01
CA LYS A 52 -15.71 17.94 -19.40
C LYS A 52 -14.18 18.03 -19.27
N PHE A 53 -13.54 17.06 -18.61
CA PHE A 53 -12.09 17.07 -18.39
C PHE A 53 -11.35 16.20 -19.40
N ALA A 54 -11.86 14.98 -19.66
CA ALA A 54 -11.32 14.04 -20.65
C ALA A 54 -9.79 13.86 -20.55
N LEU A 55 -9.28 13.77 -19.31
CA LEU A 55 -7.86 13.60 -19.03
C LEU A 55 -7.56 12.12 -18.83
N HIS A 56 -6.51 11.63 -19.51
CA HIS A 56 -5.98 10.31 -19.24
C HIS A 56 -5.33 10.32 -17.84
N SER A 57 -5.83 9.45 -16.96
CA SER A 57 -5.24 9.22 -15.65
C SER A 57 -4.11 8.20 -15.76
N THR A 58 -3.02 8.42 -15.04
CA THR A 58 -1.92 7.47 -14.88
C THR A 58 -1.68 7.23 -13.39
N VAL A 59 -1.25 6.01 -13.06
CA VAL A 59 -0.97 5.61 -11.69
C VAL A 59 0.41 5.00 -11.61
N TYR A 60 1.09 5.19 -10.47
CA TYR A 60 2.47 4.80 -10.27
C TYR A 60 3.42 5.32 -11.37
N GLY A 61 3.07 6.41 -12.07
CA GLY A 61 3.93 7.01 -13.08
C GLY A 61 4.23 6.13 -14.30
N VAL A 62 3.43 5.09 -14.57
CA VAL A 62 3.45 4.33 -15.83
C VAL A 62 2.58 5.05 -16.84
N ARG A 63 3.11 5.31 -18.05
CA ARG A 63 2.41 6.09 -19.09
C ARG A 63 1.86 5.19 -20.20
N ASP A 64 0.88 5.68 -20.95
CA ASP A 64 0.29 4.98 -22.09
C ASP A 64 1.33 4.63 -23.19
N ILE A 65 2.41 5.41 -23.31
CA ILE A 65 3.55 5.09 -24.21
C ILE A 65 4.24 3.78 -23.80
N GLU A 66 4.26 3.48 -22.50
CA GLU A 66 4.81 2.25 -21.92
C GLU A 66 3.77 1.10 -21.96
N GLN A 67 2.49 1.40 -22.23
CA GLN A 67 1.38 0.43 -22.35
C GLN A 67 1.33 -0.31 -23.70
N GLY A 68 2.30 -0.09 -24.60
CA GLY A 68 2.34 -0.73 -25.92
C GLY A 68 3.31 -1.91 -26.07
N GLY A 69 4.14 -2.20 -25.06
CA GLY A 69 5.16 -3.27 -25.12
C GLY A 69 4.69 -4.58 -24.50
N SER A 70 5.19 -5.74 -24.94
CA SER A 70 4.73 -7.09 -24.51
C SER A 70 4.47 -7.26 -23.00
N ASP A 71 5.26 -6.61 -22.13
CA ASP A 71 5.19 -6.78 -20.67
C ASP A 71 4.42 -5.68 -19.93
N TRP A 72 3.75 -4.80 -20.67
CA TRP A 72 3.16 -3.59 -20.11
C TRP A 72 2.09 -3.84 -19.04
N HIS A 73 1.34 -4.93 -19.19
CA HIS A 73 0.29 -5.36 -18.27
C HIS A 73 0.82 -5.60 -16.85
N MET A 74 2.13 -5.91 -16.70
CA MET A 74 2.74 -6.24 -15.42
C MET A 74 3.50 -5.05 -14.80
N LEU A 75 3.79 -4.00 -15.57
CA LEU A 75 4.53 -2.83 -15.08
C LEU A 75 3.80 -2.08 -13.95
N VAL A 76 2.48 -1.87 -14.09
CA VAL A 76 1.68 -1.17 -13.07
C VAL A 76 1.58 -2.00 -11.78
N PRO A 77 1.19 -3.30 -11.80
CA PRO A 77 1.22 -4.14 -10.60
C PRO A 77 2.58 -4.20 -9.92
N LEU A 78 3.67 -4.39 -10.66
CA LEU A 78 5.00 -4.51 -10.07
C LEU A 78 5.44 -3.22 -9.40
N ARG A 79 5.16 -2.07 -10.04
CA ARG A 79 5.49 -0.78 -9.43
C ARG A 79 4.58 -0.47 -8.25
N ALA A 80 3.32 -0.89 -8.28
CA ALA A 80 2.42 -0.83 -7.13
C ALA A 80 3.03 -1.59 -5.94
N MET A 81 3.39 -2.86 -6.13
CA MET A 81 3.99 -3.70 -5.09
C MET A 81 5.31 -3.12 -4.58
N TYR A 82 6.19 -2.66 -5.50
CA TYR A 82 7.47 -2.08 -5.12
C TYR A 82 7.29 -0.81 -4.28
N THR A 83 6.42 0.10 -4.71
CA THR A 83 6.18 1.34 -3.97
C THR A 83 5.48 1.09 -2.64
N GLN A 84 4.54 0.15 -2.58
CA GLN A 84 3.89 -0.23 -1.32
C GLN A 84 4.89 -0.88 -0.34
N ALA A 85 5.82 -1.69 -0.82
CA ALA A 85 6.77 -2.39 0.03
C ALA A 85 7.90 -1.48 0.57
N PHE A 86 8.37 -0.52 -0.24
CA PHE A 86 9.61 0.19 0.06
C PHE A 86 9.46 1.71 0.22
N VAL A 87 8.34 2.31 -0.18
CA VAL A 87 8.15 3.77 -0.06
C VAL A 87 7.35 4.08 1.19
N ALA A 88 8.03 4.69 2.17
CA ALA A 88 7.41 5.07 3.44
C ALA A 88 6.42 6.24 3.31
N VAL A 89 6.73 7.24 2.46
CA VAL A 89 5.91 8.46 2.29
C VAL A 89 5.96 8.91 0.82
N GLU A 90 4.79 9.06 0.18
CA GLU A 90 4.69 9.55 -1.21
C GLU A 90 4.40 11.06 -1.29
N GLY A 91 3.57 11.60 -0.39
CA GLY A 91 3.21 13.02 -0.36
C GLY A 91 2.37 13.39 0.86
N ILE A 92 1.82 14.61 0.88
CA ILE A 92 1.02 15.12 2.02
C ILE A 92 -0.22 14.23 2.27
N HIS A 93 -0.85 13.74 1.21
CA HIS A 93 -1.97 12.79 1.30
C HIS A 93 -1.62 11.53 2.10
N SER A 94 -0.34 11.13 2.08
CA SER A 94 0.13 9.91 2.71
C SER A 94 -0.01 9.98 4.24
N VAL A 95 0.30 11.13 4.83
CA VAL A 95 0.21 11.39 6.27
C VAL A 95 -1.25 11.47 6.75
N MET A 96 -2.18 11.89 5.89
CA MET A 96 -3.60 12.02 6.25
C MET A 96 -4.25 10.69 6.65
N GLY A 97 -3.74 9.57 6.12
CA GLY A 97 -4.20 8.23 6.47
C GLY A 97 -4.07 7.90 7.96
N LYS A 98 -3.03 8.42 8.64
CA LYS A 98 -2.83 8.25 10.10
C LYS A 98 -3.98 8.85 10.93
N TYR A 99 -4.65 9.87 10.39
CA TYR A 99 -5.78 10.55 11.03
C TYR A 99 -7.15 9.99 10.61
N GLY A 100 -7.17 8.86 9.90
CA GLY A 100 -8.41 8.26 9.40
C GLY A 100 -9.06 9.02 8.24
N VAL A 101 -8.32 9.96 7.61
CA VAL A 101 -8.79 10.74 6.46
C VAL A 101 -8.30 10.07 5.18
N GLN A 102 -9.23 9.61 4.34
CA GLN A 102 -8.91 8.98 3.06
C GLN A 102 -8.51 10.05 2.03
N ALA A 103 -7.22 10.16 1.72
CA ALA A 103 -6.71 11.22 0.87
C ALA A 103 -5.90 10.73 -0.32
N VAL A 104 -6.04 11.40 -1.45
CA VAL A 104 -5.24 11.13 -2.67
C VAL A 104 -4.65 12.42 -3.22
N THR A 105 -3.48 12.34 -3.85
CA THR A 105 -2.88 13.48 -4.56
C THR A 105 -3.13 13.37 -6.05
N VAL A 106 -3.75 14.40 -6.60
CA VAL A 106 -4.01 14.57 -8.04
C VAL A 106 -2.93 15.49 -8.59
N ALA A 107 -1.94 14.90 -9.25
CA ALA A 107 -0.88 15.61 -9.93
C ALA A 107 -1.34 15.99 -11.34
N VAL A 108 -1.82 17.23 -11.49
CA VAL A 108 -2.30 17.79 -12.76
C VAL A 108 -1.14 18.07 -13.73
N PRO A 109 -1.41 18.15 -15.04
CA PRO A 109 -0.38 18.55 -16.02
C PRO A 109 0.25 19.91 -15.68
N PRO A 110 1.38 20.26 -16.32
CA PRO A 110 2.01 21.56 -16.15
C PRO A 110 1.01 22.69 -16.37
N LEU A 111 1.00 23.69 -15.48
CA LEU A 111 0.09 24.84 -15.55
C LEU A 111 0.19 25.64 -16.86
N VAL A 112 1.32 25.49 -17.55
CA VAL A 112 1.58 26.08 -18.88
C VAL A 112 0.70 25.43 -19.96
N SER A 113 0.54 24.11 -19.93
CA SER A 113 -0.30 23.38 -20.90
C SER A 113 -1.74 23.20 -20.44
N TYR A 114 -1.98 23.19 -19.12
CA TYR A 114 -3.29 23.00 -18.53
C TYR A 114 -3.60 24.12 -17.53
N PRO A 115 -4.46 25.10 -17.88
CA PRO A 115 -4.67 26.29 -17.06
C PRO A 115 -5.15 25.96 -15.64
N LEU A 116 -4.75 26.79 -14.68
CA LEU A 116 -5.15 26.65 -13.27
C LEU A 116 -6.68 26.57 -13.11
N ARG A 117 -7.43 27.30 -13.92
CA ARG A 117 -8.90 27.27 -13.90
C ARG A 117 -9.47 25.89 -14.23
N HIS A 118 -8.86 25.15 -15.15
CA HIS A 118 -9.32 23.79 -15.46
C HIS A 118 -8.94 22.81 -14.35
N SER A 119 -7.73 22.95 -13.79
CA SER A 119 -7.25 22.16 -12.64
C SER A 119 -8.13 22.33 -11.40
N THR A 120 -8.48 23.57 -11.07
CA THR A 120 -9.34 23.89 -9.92
C THR A 120 -10.77 23.38 -10.11
N ARG A 121 -11.30 23.41 -11.34
CA ARG A 121 -12.62 22.79 -11.63
C ARG A 121 -12.61 21.28 -11.47
N LEU A 122 -11.50 20.61 -11.81
CA LEU A 122 -11.33 19.18 -11.55
C LEU A 122 -11.35 18.89 -10.05
N LEU A 123 -10.55 19.66 -9.28
CA LEU A 123 -10.52 19.53 -7.83
C LEU A 123 -11.87 19.84 -7.19
N GLU A 124 -12.59 20.85 -7.66
CA GLU A 124 -13.95 21.19 -7.22
C GLU A 124 -14.94 20.05 -7.50
N ALA A 125 -14.83 19.39 -8.66
CA ALA A 125 -15.66 18.23 -8.98
C ALA A 125 -15.40 17.06 -8.02
N ILE A 126 -14.14 16.79 -7.69
CA ILE A 126 -13.75 15.77 -6.72
C ILE A 126 -14.24 16.15 -5.31
N ALA A 127 -14.02 17.39 -4.88
CA ALA A 127 -14.49 17.89 -3.59
C ALA A 127 -16.03 17.80 -3.47
N ARG A 128 -16.76 18.12 -4.55
CA ARG A 128 -18.22 17.95 -4.61
C ARG A 128 -18.63 16.48 -4.52
N SER A 129 -17.91 15.57 -5.17
CA SER A 129 -18.18 14.13 -5.04
C SER A 129 -17.96 13.64 -3.61
N LEU A 130 -16.88 14.08 -2.94
CA LEU A 130 -16.58 13.76 -1.54
C LEU A 130 -17.62 14.33 -0.59
N ASN A 131 -18.07 15.57 -0.83
CA ASN A 131 -19.09 16.22 -0.01
C ASN A 131 -20.46 15.57 -0.15
N ASN A 132 -20.73 14.91 -1.27
CA ASN A 132 -21.98 14.20 -1.51
C ASN A 132 -21.97 12.75 -1.02
N VAL A 133 -20.88 12.30 -0.39
CA VAL A 133 -20.80 10.98 0.23
C VAL A 133 -21.65 10.98 1.51
N LEU A 134 -22.73 10.20 1.50
CA LEU A 134 -23.66 10.09 2.64
C LEU A 134 -23.15 9.16 3.73
N GLU A 135 -22.33 8.18 3.37
CA GLU A 135 -21.82 7.15 4.27
C GLU A 135 -20.30 7.17 4.33
N ARG A 136 -19.74 6.92 5.51
CA ARG A 136 -18.29 6.75 5.64
C ARG A 136 -17.81 5.60 4.75
N PHE A 137 -16.57 5.68 4.28
CA PHE A 137 -15.94 4.62 3.48
C PHE A 137 -15.84 3.31 4.28
N HIS A 138 -16.83 2.43 4.16
CA HIS A 138 -16.94 1.21 4.98
C HIS A 138 -16.90 -0.11 4.20
N GLN A 139 -17.07 -0.10 2.87
CA GLN A 139 -17.32 -1.33 2.11
C GLN A 139 -16.28 -1.69 1.05
N SER A 140 -15.48 -0.74 0.56
CA SER A 140 -14.48 -1.04 -0.47
C SER A 140 -13.11 -1.39 0.13
N TYR A 141 -12.42 -2.30 -0.56
CA TYR A 141 -11.22 -2.98 -0.10
C TYR A 141 -10.06 -2.02 0.17
N PHE A 142 -9.39 -2.18 1.31
CA PHE A 142 -8.14 -1.48 1.67
C PHE A 142 -6.87 -2.22 1.21
N LEU A 143 -7.02 -3.37 0.55
CA LEU A 143 -5.92 -4.18 0.06
C LEU A 143 -6.23 -4.65 -1.37
N TYR A 144 -5.63 -3.97 -2.34
CA TYR A 144 -5.78 -4.25 -3.76
C TYR A 144 -4.49 -3.94 -4.51
N ILE A 145 -4.29 -4.59 -5.65
CA ILE A 145 -3.19 -4.26 -6.56
C ILE A 145 -3.81 -3.69 -7.84
N LEU A 146 -3.39 -2.49 -8.24
CA LEU A 146 -3.86 -1.89 -9.49
C LEU A 146 -3.14 -2.55 -10.67
N ALA A 147 -3.91 -3.06 -11.62
CA ALA A 147 -3.40 -3.56 -12.90
C ALA A 147 -3.43 -2.47 -13.97
N SER A 148 -4.43 -1.60 -13.90
CA SER A 148 -4.50 -0.35 -14.66
C SER A 148 -5.32 0.68 -13.87
N THR A 149 -5.61 1.83 -14.47
CA THR A 149 -6.48 2.86 -13.88
C THR A 149 -7.91 2.39 -13.66
N ASP A 150 -8.39 1.47 -14.51
CA ASP A 150 -9.76 0.97 -14.51
C ASP A 150 -9.87 -0.47 -14.01
N ASN A 151 -8.75 -1.20 -13.94
CA ASN A 151 -8.71 -2.59 -13.50
C ASN A 151 -7.88 -2.74 -12.23
N PHE A 152 -8.49 -3.37 -11.23
CA PHE A 152 -7.82 -3.75 -9.99
C PHE A 152 -7.95 -5.24 -9.76
N VAL A 153 -6.96 -5.82 -9.09
CA VAL A 153 -6.98 -7.20 -8.63
C VAL A 153 -7.15 -7.17 -7.11
N SER A 154 -8.22 -7.80 -6.64
CA SER A 154 -8.47 -7.98 -5.21
C SER A 154 -7.45 -8.95 -4.60
N ILE A 155 -7.08 -8.74 -3.34
CA ILE A 155 -6.23 -9.67 -2.58
C ILE A 155 -6.80 -11.11 -2.56
N ALA A 156 -8.13 -11.25 -2.66
CA ALA A 156 -8.79 -12.54 -2.64
C ALA A 156 -8.29 -13.50 -3.74
N TYR A 157 -7.82 -12.96 -4.88
CA TYR A 157 -7.22 -13.77 -5.95
C TYR A 157 -5.87 -14.38 -5.57
N PHE A 158 -5.15 -13.78 -4.62
CA PHE A 158 -3.86 -14.28 -4.14
C PHE A 158 -4.00 -15.25 -2.97
N MET A 159 -5.13 -15.23 -2.25
CA MET A 159 -5.36 -16.14 -1.11
C MET A 159 -5.24 -17.63 -1.45
N PRO A 160 -5.75 -18.14 -2.59
CA PRO A 160 -5.59 -19.54 -2.96
C PRO A 160 -4.13 -19.96 -3.16
N ILE A 161 -3.29 -19.07 -3.72
CA ILE A 161 -1.86 -19.35 -3.94
C ILE A 161 -1.14 -19.42 -2.59
N ILE A 162 -1.41 -18.46 -1.71
CA ILE A 162 -0.89 -18.46 -0.34
C ILE A 162 -1.33 -19.73 0.40
N GLY A 163 -2.61 -20.09 0.28
CA GLY A 163 -3.15 -21.34 0.82
C GLY A 163 -2.45 -22.56 0.25
N GLY A 164 -2.21 -22.61 -1.06
CA GLY A 164 -1.51 -23.71 -1.72
C GLY A 164 -0.07 -23.89 -1.26
N VAL A 165 0.63 -22.81 -0.91
CA VAL A 165 2.00 -22.86 -0.35
C VAL A 165 1.98 -23.25 1.13
N LEU A 166 1.06 -22.70 1.92
CA LEU A 166 1.01 -22.91 3.38
C LEU A 166 0.37 -24.25 3.76
N LEU A 167 -0.58 -24.77 2.99
CA LEU A 167 -1.33 -25.97 3.33
C LEU A 167 -0.44 -27.24 3.41
N PRO A 168 0.50 -27.50 2.47
CA PRO A 168 1.44 -28.60 2.60
C PRO A 168 2.35 -28.46 3.82
N LEU A 169 2.82 -27.23 4.12
CA LEU A 169 3.64 -26.95 5.30
C LEU A 169 2.88 -27.26 6.60
N LEU A 170 1.62 -26.82 6.69
CA LEU A 170 0.75 -27.11 7.83
C LEU A 170 0.43 -28.60 7.96
N MET A 171 0.23 -29.30 6.84
CA MET A 171 -0.02 -30.74 6.84
C MET A 171 1.21 -31.53 7.30
N PHE A 172 2.42 -31.15 6.87
CA PHE A 172 3.65 -31.77 7.36
C PHE A 172 3.88 -31.47 8.84
N ALA A 173 3.69 -30.23 9.28
CA ALA A 173 3.80 -29.87 10.69
C ALA A 173 2.80 -30.67 11.56
N TYR A 174 1.56 -30.82 11.11
CA TYR A 174 0.55 -31.63 11.81
C TYR A 174 0.91 -33.11 11.85
N ARG A 175 1.36 -33.66 10.70
CA ARG A 175 1.82 -35.04 10.62
C ARG A 175 2.94 -35.29 11.62
N ASP A 176 3.99 -34.47 11.59
CA ASP A 176 5.17 -34.64 12.44
C ASP A 176 4.82 -34.46 13.93
N TRP A 177 3.87 -33.56 14.24
CA TRP A 177 3.30 -33.45 15.59
C TRP A 177 2.63 -34.74 16.08
N THR A 178 1.83 -35.39 15.23
CA THR A 178 1.14 -36.64 15.62
C THR A 178 2.07 -37.83 15.80
N TYR A 179 3.23 -37.83 15.15
CA TYR A 179 4.26 -38.87 15.30
C TYR A 179 5.28 -38.57 16.41
N LEU A 180 5.16 -37.42 17.09
CA LEU A 180 6.08 -37.02 18.14
C LEU A 180 5.86 -37.88 19.41
N THR A 181 6.78 -38.81 19.67
CA THR A 181 6.74 -39.69 20.86
C THR A 181 7.51 -39.11 22.05
N SER A 182 8.46 -38.20 21.80
CA SER A 182 9.21 -37.48 22.82
C SER A 182 9.47 -36.05 22.36
N LEU A 183 9.31 -35.09 23.27
CA LEU A 183 9.60 -33.69 22.99
C LEU A 183 11.11 -33.46 23.18
N THR A 184 11.89 -33.64 22.12
CA THR A 184 13.31 -33.27 22.12
C THR A 184 13.43 -31.83 21.60
N VAL A 185 13.86 -30.93 22.47
CA VAL A 185 14.15 -29.54 22.06
C VAL A 185 15.53 -29.53 21.41
N PRO A 186 15.65 -29.28 20.09
CA PRO A 186 16.96 -29.33 19.44
C PRO A 186 17.83 -28.20 19.97
N ARG A 187 19.14 -28.43 20.10
CA ARG A 187 20.09 -27.40 20.57
C ARG A 187 20.09 -26.15 19.68
N THR A 188 19.74 -26.32 18.41
CA THR A 188 19.52 -25.23 17.45
C THR A 188 18.33 -24.34 17.81
N TRP A 189 17.27 -24.88 18.44
CA TRP A 189 16.14 -24.08 18.94
C TRP A 189 16.59 -23.15 20.07
N LEU A 190 17.38 -23.66 21.03
CA LEU A 190 17.97 -22.82 22.08
C LEU A 190 18.92 -21.77 21.51
N LEU A 191 19.75 -22.15 20.52
CA LEU A 191 20.70 -21.25 19.87
C LEU A 191 19.98 -20.13 19.09
N MET A 192 18.90 -20.44 18.37
CA MET A 192 18.04 -19.47 17.68
C MET A 192 17.43 -18.45 18.66
N HIS A 193 16.88 -18.92 19.78
CA HIS A 193 16.32 -18.03 20.81
C HIS A 193 17.40 -17.21 21.51
N ALA A 194 18.58 -17.78 21.73
CA ALA A 194 19.73 -17.05 22.29
C ALA A 194 20.23 -15.95 21.32
N ILE A 195 20.31 -16.24 20.02
CA ILE A 195 20.64 -15.24 18.99
C ILE A 195 19.57 -14.15 19.00
N GLY A 196 18.28 -14.51 18.98
CA GLY A 196 17.16 -13.58 19.04
C GLY A 196 17.18 -12.67 20.27
N LEU A 197 17.50 -13.23 21.45
CA LEU A 197 17.64 -12.49 22.70
C LEU A 197 18.87 -11.56 22.67
N CYS A 198 20.01 -12.02 22.13
CA CYS A 198 21.20 -11.18 21.94
C CYS A 198 20.95 -10.02 20.99
N THR A 199 20.27 -10.26 19.86
CA THR A 199 19.90 -9.21 18.91
C THR A 199 18.90 -8.23 19.53
N TRP A 200 17.95 -8.70 20.35
CA TRP A 200 17.06 -7.82 21.10
C TRP A 200 17.79 -6.96 22.14
N MET A 201 18.70 -7.54 22.92
CA MET A 201 19.52 -6.79 23.89
C MET A 201 20.40 -5.75 23.21
N ALA A 202 21.04 -6.10 22.08
CA ALA A 202 21.84 -5.18 21.28
C ALA A 202 20.97 -4.06 20.67
N ALA A 203 19.81 -4.41 20.12
CA ALA A 203 18.86 -3.44 19.57
C ALA A 203 18.36 -2.45 20.63
N THR A 204 18.02 -2.94 21.82
CA THR A 204 17.58 -2.10 22.95
C THR A 204 18.67 -1.16 23.43
N LYS A 205 19.93 -1.60 23.44
CA LYS A 205 21.06 -0.79 23.92
C LYS A 205 21.46 0.31 22.93
N TYR A 206 21.45 0.02 21.63
CA TYR A 206 22.02 0.94 20.61
C TYR A 206 20.97 1.69 19.78
N PHE A 207 19.75 1.16 19.63
CA PHE A 207 18.76 1.67 18.69
C PHE A 207 17.47 2.17 19.34
N ALA A 208 17.28 2.00 20.66
CA ALA A 208 16.07 2.45 21.36
C ALA A 208 15.87 3.97 21.42
N GLU A 209 16.89 4.76 21.05
CA GLU A 209 16.83 6.23 21.01
C GLU A 209 16.58 6.78 19.60
N TYR A 210 16.67 5.95 18.56
CA TYR A 210 16.53 6.36 17.15
C TYR A 210 15.13 6.03 16.62
N GLY A 211 14.15 6.89 16.86
CA GLY A 211 12.82 6.82 16.23
C GLY A 211 11.67 7.38 17.08
N GLU A 212 10.56 7.76 16.45
CA GLU A 212 9.36 8.29 17.15
C GLU A 212 8.73 7.26 18.11
N ASN A 213 8.88 5.95 17.84
CA ASN A 213 8.36 4.84 18.64
C ASN A 213 9.38 3.68 18.82
N ALA A 214 10.68 4.01 18.87
CA ALA A 214 11.77 3.03 18.84
C ALA A 214 11.65 1.92 19.91
N LYS A 215 11.08 2.23 21.09
CA LYS A 215 10.84 1.22 22.13
C LYS A 215 9.81 0.15 21.71
N ASN A 216 8.73 0.54 21.04
CA ASN A 216 7.71 -0.40 20.58
C ASN A 216 8.26 -1.28 19.45
N ASP A 217 9.01 -0.69 18.53
CA ASP A 217 9.60 -1.42 17.40
C ASP A 217 10.63 -2.47 17.87
N VAL A 218 11.43 -2.13 18.89
CA VAL A 218 12.37 -3.08 19.53
C VAL A 218 11.63 -4.20 20.27
N ILE A 219 10.49 -3.91 20.90
CA ILE A 219 9.65 -4.93 21.55
C ILE A 219 9.03 -5.87 20.51
N PHE A 220 8.50 -5.34 19.40
CA PHE A 220 7.94 -6.16 18.32
C PHE A 220 9.01 -7.02 17.64
N LEU A 221 10.21 -6.48 17.45
CA LEU A 221 11.37 -7.25 16.96
C LEU A 221 11.71 -8.39 17.94
N GLY A 222 11.79 -8.11 19.25
CA GLY A 222 12.00 -9.12 20.27
C GLY A 222 10.94 -10.23 20.27
N LEU A 223 9.66 -9.87 20.20
CA LEU A 223 8.55 -10.82 20.11
C LEU A 223 8.63 -11.70 18.85
N SER A 224 8.96 -11.12 17.69
CA SER A 224 9.11 -11.87 16.43
C SER A 224 10.27 -12.88 16.46
N MET A 225 11.32 -12.58 17.23
CA MET A 225 12.48 -13.46 17.42
C MET A 225 12.24 -14.57 18.45
N MET A 226 11.22 -14.41 19.32
CA MET A 226 10.74 -15.45 20.22
C MET A 226 9.68 -16.36 19.58
N VAL A 227 9.24 -16.08 18.35
CA VAL A 227 8.41 -17.01 17.59
C VAL A 227 9.25 -18.27 17.32
N PRO A 228 8.76 -19.46 17.69
CA PRO A 228 9.54 -20.68 17.58
C PRO A 228 9.60 -21.15 16.12
N TRP A 229 10.46 -20.50 15.33
CA TRP A 229 10.74 -20.89 13.94
C TRP A 229 11.24 -22.34 13.82
N GLY A 230 11.80 -22.88 14.90
CA GLY A 230 12.25 -24.28 14.97
C GLY A 230 11.14 -25.34 15.01
N LEU A 231 9.87 -24.97 15.19
CA LEU A 231 8.74 -25.90 15.03
C LEU A 231 8.36 -26.12 13.56
N ILE A 232 8.93 -25.35 12.64
CA ILE A 232 8.64 -25.40 11.19
C ILE A 232 9.71 -26.19 10.42
N MET A 233 10.87 -26.44 11.03
CA MET A 233 11.94 -27.20 10.39
C MET A 233 11.93 -28.64 10.92
N PRO A 234 11.49 -29.63 10.11
CA PRO A 234 11.71 -31.01 10.46
C PRO A 234 13.21 -31.26 10.53
N THR A 235 13.67 -31.85 11.62
CA THR A 235 15.02 -32.44 11.74
C THR A 235 15.09 -33.76 11.01
#